data_AF-A0A160LIK6-F1
#
_entry.id   AF-A0A160LIK6-F1
#
_cell.length_a   1.000
_cell.length_b   1.000
_cell.length_c   1.000
_cell.angle_alpha   90.00
_cell.angle_beta   90.00
_cell.angle_gamma   90.00
#
_symmetry.space_group_name_H-M   'P 1'
#
loop_
_entity.id
_entity.type
_entity.pdbx_description
1 polymer ?
#
loop_
_entity_poly.entity_id
_entity_poly.type
_entity_poly.pdbx_seq_one_letter_code
_entity_poly.pdbx_strand_id
1 'polypeptide(L)'
;MTEFLDRHFAKEFKQLMAELRSETRFSIKQLPSPFSKPTLLNKVYIKGIEDEKYSKLNGKYAPIRKSNSIVRNIYHNNGQKKSETTYTAKDGNALIVTNENLHLPYRYRPTDKALEYVDYRETNGVRTFIYSIPKKYLYKTKQTALVLAQNTKRSHYGGLKLMLTNGHSIYLYIVSLGNVREREGNVPLITKTGNDYSVELQKLQEYWLQRGIIFPKNVLELETPYGDSTNLGYKVLEAVEDYVGIDEFSITERAEMKARQAY
;
A
#
# COMPACT_ATOMS: atom_id res chain seq x y z
N MET A 1 28.07 9.36 -35.86
CA MET A 1 27.40 8.29 -36.63
C MET A 1 26.25 7.69 -35.82
N THR A 2 26.47 7.39 -34.54
CA THR A 2 25.47 6.89 -33.57
C THR A 2 24.28 7.83 -33.35
N GLU A 3 24.50 9.13 -33.18
CA GLU A 3 23.39 10.09 -33.04
C GLU A 3 22.44 10.09 -34.26
N PHE A 4 22.97 9.92 -35.47
CA PHE A 4 22.15 9.86 -36.69
C PHE A 4 21.29 8.59 -36.71
N LEU A 5 21.88 7.44 -36.35
CA LEU A 5 21.18 6.16 -36.28
C LEU A 5 20.08 6.17 -35.20
N ASP A 6 20.38 6.68 -34.01
CA ASP A 6 19.41 6.80 -32.90
C ASP A 6 18.22 7.69 -33.28
N ARG A 7 18.48 8.83 -33.95
CA ARG A 7 17.42 9.73 -34.44
C ARG A 7 16.55 9.06 -35.51
N HIS A 8 17.16 8.31 -36.42
CA HIS A 8 16.41 7.61 -37.47
C HIS A 8 15.53 6.50 -36.87
N PHE A 9 16.12 5.66 -36.03
CA PHE A 9 15.42 4.60 -35.32
C PHE A 9 14.26 5.16 -34.49
N ALA A 10 14.49 6.24 -33.74
CA ALA A 10 13.43 6.88 -32.96
C ALA A 10 12.28 7.42 -33.82
N LYS A 11 12.58 7.94 -35.01
CA LYS A 11 11.57 8.43 -35.95
C LYS A 11 10.73 7.27 -36.52
N GLU A 12 11.39 6.22 -37.00
CA GLU A 12 10.71 5.03 -37.53
C GLU A 12 9.88 4.33 -36.46
N PHE A 13 10.44 4.15 -35.26
CA PHE A 13 9.72 3.57 -34.13
C PHE A 13 8.47 4.38 -33.78
N LYS A 14 8.58 5.71 -33.71
CA LYS A 14 7.42 6.58 -33.43
C LYS A 14 6.35 6.47 -34.52
N GLN A 15 6.75 6.38 -35.79
CA GLN A 15 5.83 6.20 -36.90
C GLN A 15 5.09 4.86 -36.79
N LEU A 16 5.83 3.76 -36.59
CA LEU A 16 5.26 2.43 -36.40
C LEU A 16 4.27 2.38 -35.22
N MET A 17 4.65 2.95 -34.08
CA MET A 17 3.75 2.99 -32.91
C MET A 17 2.49 3.81 -33.19
N ALA A 18 2.57 4.88 -33.97
CA ALA A 18 1.40 5.67 -34.35
C ALA A 18 0.44 4.90 -35.27
N GLU A 19 0.98 4.14 -36.23
CA GLU A 19 0.23 3.25 -37.12
C GLU A 19 -0.49 2.16 -36.31
N LEU A 20 0.24 1.41 -35.48
CA LEU A 20 -0.33 0.37 -34.62
C LEU A 20 -1.42 0.89 -33.68
N ARG A 21 -1.23 2.08 -33.11
CA ARG A 21 -2.22 2.72 -32.24
C ARG A 21 -3.51 3.05 -32.99
N SER A 22 -3.41 3.40 -34.28
CA SER A 22 -4.58 3.74 -35.10
C SER A 22 -5.41 2.50 -35.46
N GLU A 23 -4.77 1.34 -35.57
CA GLU A 23 -5.41 0.07 -35.92
C GLU A 23 -5.97 -0.67 -34.71
N THR A 24 -5.50 -0.35 -33.50
CA THR A 24 -5.85 -1.10 -32.28
C THR A 24 -6.77 -0.32 -31.36
N ARG A 25 -7.90 -0.93 -30.98
CA ARG A 25 -8.72 -0.47 -29.85
C ARG A 25 -8.09 -0.96 -28.55
N PHE A 26 -7.89 -0.06 -27.59
CA PHE A 26 -7.22 -0.38 -26.34
C PHE A 26 -8.00 0.11 -25.12
N SER A 27 -8.13 -0.77 -24.13
CA SER A 27 -8.64 -0.43 -22.79
C SER A 27 -7.68 -0.95 -21.74
N ILE A 28 -7.20 -0.07 -20.85
CA ILE A 28 -6.29 -0.49 -19.77
C ILE A 28 -6.91 -1.50 -18.80
N LYS A 29 -8.23 -1.59 -18.74
CA LYS A 29 -8.93 -2.60 -17.91
C LYS A 29 -8.73 -4.02 -18.42
N GLN A 30 -8.31 -4.18 -19.68
CA GLN A 30 -8.03 -5.47 -20.30
C GLN A 30 -6.59 -5.92 -20.08
N LEU A 31 -5.72 -5.05 -19.54
CA LEU A 31 -4.35 -5.44 -19.26
C LEU A 31 -4.32 -6.46 -18.09
N PRO A 32 -3.71 -7.63 -18.28
CA PRO A 32 -3.64 -8.64 -17.24
C PRO A 32 -2.68 -8.20 -16.14
N SER A 33 -2.95 -8.61 -14.90
CA SER A 33 -2.13 -8.30 -13.74
C SER A 33 -1.72 -9.59 -13.01
N PRO A 34 -0.46 -9.73 -12.56
CA PRO A 34 -0.03 -10.85 -11.74
C PRO A 34 -0.41 -10.70 -10.25
N PHE A 35 -1.12 -9.64 -9.89
CA PHE A 35 -1.52 -9.34 -8.51
C PHE A 35 -2.96 -9.76 -8.23
N SER A 36 -3.21 -10.17 -6.99
CA SER A 36 -4.57 -10.32 -6.49
C SER A 36 -5.23 -8.95 -6.32
N LYS A 37 -6.57 -8.93 -6.21
CA LYS A 37 -7.31 -7.69 -6.02
C LYS A 37 -6.77 -6.94 -4.78
N PRO A 38 -6.51 -5.63 -4.90
CA PRO A 38 -6.00 -4.84 -3.79
C PRO A 38 -6.98 -4.88 -2.62
N THR A 39 -6.45 -5.15 -1.43
CA THR A 39 -7.22 -5.11 -0.18
C THR A 39 -6.87 -3.86 0.60
N LEU A 40 -7.90 -3.16 1.08
CA LEU A 40 -7.74 -2.07 2.04
C LEU A 40 -7.13 -2.64 3.31
N LEU A 41 -5.91 -2.25 3.64
CA LEU A 41 -5.31 -2.62 4.90
C LEU A 41 -5.91 -1.68 5.96
N ASN A 42 -6.56 -2.18 7.00
CA ASN A 42 -6.95 -1.29 8.11
C ASN A 42 -5.83 -1.33 9.13
N LYS A 43 -4.71 -0.62 8.88
CA LYS A 43 -3.52 -0.63 9.73
C LYS A 43 -3.32 0.69 10.45
N VAL A 44 -2.72 0.61 11.63
CA VAL A 44 -2.26 1.74 12.44
C VAL A 44 -0.80 1.54 12.80
N TYR A 45 -0.09 2.63 12.98
CA TYR A 45 1.24 2.66 13.57
C TYR A 45 1.12 2.96 15.07
N ILE A 46 1.87 2.23 15.89
CA ILE A 46 1.81 2.36 17.34
C ILE A 46 3.04 3.13 17.83
N LYS A 47 2.81 4.16 18.64
CA LYS A 47 3.88 5.02 19.21
C LYS A 47 3.45 5.59 20.56
N GLY A 48 4.44 5.87 21.42
CA GLY A 48 4.25 6.66 22.63
C GLY A 48 3.78 5.87 23.84
N ILE A 49 3.84 4.53 23.81
CA ILE A 49 3.54 3.71 24.99
C ILE A 49 4.77 3.66 25.89
N GLU A 50 4.64 4.11 27.13
CA GLU A 50 5.74 4.13 28.12
C GLU A 50 5.75 2.91 29.06
N ASP A 51 4.77 2.03 28.96
CA ASP A 51 4.69 0.82 29.79
C ASP A 51 5.78 -0.21 29.44
N GLU A 52 6.36 -0.84 30.48
CA GLU A 52 7.50 -1.77 30.36
C GLU A 52 7.25 -2.89 29.33
N LYS A 53 6.06 -3.50 29.34
CA LYS A 53 5.73 -4.59 28.41
C LYS A 53 5.14 -4.08 27.11
N TYR A 54 4.20 -3.12 27.17
CA TYR A 54 3.50 -2.66 25.98
C TYR A 54 4.34 -1.74 25.08
N SER A 55 5.41 -1.14 25.57
CA SER A 55 6.37 -0.38 24.77
C SER A 55 6.96 -1.19 23.61
N LYS A 56 6.99 -2.53 23.71
CA LYS A 56 7.39 -3.45 22.62
C LYS A 56 6.48 -3.38 21.39
N LEU A 57 5.29 -2.78 21.52
CA LEU A 57 4.40 -2.50 20.39
C LEU A 57 4.80 -1.22 19.64
N ASN A 58 5.56 -0.31 20.26
CA ASN A 58 6.01 0.91 19.60
C ASN A 58 6.84 0.58 18.37
N GLY A 59 6.69 1.37 17.31
CA GLY A 59 7.39 1.15 16.05
C GLY A 59 6.72 0.15 15.12
N LYS A 60 5.62 -0.49 15.54
CA LYS A 60 4.98 -1.57 14.79
C LYS A 60 3.70 -1.11 14.09
N TYR A 61 3.46 -1.72 12.93
CA TYR A 61 2.20 -1.63 12.21
C TYR A 61 1.29 -2.78 12.59
N ALA A 62 0.07 -2.49 13.03
CA ALA A 62 -0.90 -3.49 13.43
C ALA A 62 -2.26 -3.26 12.75
N PRO A 63 -2.93 -4.30 12.26
CA PRO A 63 -4.34 -4.21 11.90
C PRO A 63 -5.19 -3.71 13.07
N ILE A 64 -6.02 -2.69 12.81
CA ILE A 64 -7.04 -2.20 13.72
C ILE A 64 -8.39 -2.81 13.33
N ARG A 65 -9.13 -3.35 14.29
CA ARG A 65 -10.46 -3.89 14.03
C ARG A 65 -11.47 -2.76 13.81
N LYS A 66 -12.41 -2.97 12.90
CA LYS A 66 -13.53 -2.04 12.67
C LYS A 66 -14.53 -2.04 13.84
N SER A 67 -14.76 -3.22 14.42
CA SER A 67 -15.59 -3.38 15.61
C SER A 67 -14.75 -3.25 16.88
N ASN A 68 -15.28 -2.52 17.86
CA ASN A 68 -14.72 -2.43 19.21
C ASN A 68 -15.03 -3.67 20.05
N SER A 69 -15.88 -4.58 19.57
CA SER A 69 -16.24 -5.81 20.29
C SER A 69 -15.71 -7.07 19.63
N ILE A 70 -15.33 -8.06 20.43
CA ILE A 70 -14.83 -9.36 20.01
C ILE A 70 -15.33 -10.47 20.94
N VAL A 71 -15.58 -11.64 20.39
CA VAL A 71 -15.71 -12.86 21.20
C VAL A 71 -14.32 -13.27 21.65
N ARG A 72 -14.11 -13.29 22.97
CA ARG A 72 -12.89 -13.77 23.63
C ARG A 72 -13.12 -15.12 24.30
N ASN A 73 -12.10 -15.96 24.28
CA ASN A 73 -12.08 -17.22 25.00
C ASN A 73 -11.71 -16.98 26.48
N ILE A 74 -12.40 -17.70 27.37
CA ILE A 74 -12.01 -17.83 28.78
C ILE A 74 -11.37 -19.20 28.92
N TYR A 75 -10.18 -19.24 29.51
CA TYR A 75 -9.41 -20.46 29.68
C TYR A 75 -9.41 -20.91 31.15
N HIS A 76 -9.37 -22.21 31.37
CA HIS A 76 -8.97 -22.81 32.64
C HIS A 76 -7.47 -22.64 32.88
N ASN A 77 -7.01 -22.85 34.12
CA ASN A 77 -5.58 -22.79 34.46
C ASN A 77 -4.72 -23.81 33.68
N ASN A 78 -5.33 -24.90 33.19
CA ASN A 78 -4.69 -25.92 32.36
C ASN A 78 -4.65 -25.55 30.85
N GLY A 79 -5.09 -24.34 30.48
CA GLY A 79 -5.10 -23.86 29.09
C GLY A 79 -6.28 -24.37 28.25
N GLN A 80 -7.19 -25.19 28.79
CA GLN A 80 -8.39 -25.61 28.09
C GLN A 80 -9.42 -24.47 28.05
N LYS A 81 -10.09 -24.30 26.91
CA LYS A 81 -11.17 -23.32 26.76
C LYS A 81 -12.35 -23.72 27.67
N LYS A 82 -12.68 -22.83 28.61
CA LYS A 82 -13.80 -22.94 29.54
C LYS A 82 -15.11 -22.46 28.90
N SER A 83 -15.09 -21.28 28.32
CA SER A 83 -16.26 -20.62 27.75
C SER A 83 -15.85 -19.48 26.82
N GLU A 84 -16.83 -18.83 26.21
CA GLU A 84 -16.65 -17.59 25.46
C GLU A 84 -17.39 -16.43 26.15
N THR A 85 -16.90 -15.23 25.95
CA THR A 85 -17.62 -14.01 26.34
C THR A 85 -17.33 -12.90 25.36
N THR A 86 -18.20 -11.89 25.31
CA THR A 86 -17.93 -10.70 24.48
C THR A 86 -17.10 -9.70 25.28
N TYR A 87 -15.95 -9.33 24.73
CA TYR A 87 -15.19 -8.19 25.19
C TYR A 87 -15.51 -6.98 24.32
N THR A 88 -15.77 -5.84 24.95
CA THR A 88 -15.92 -4.55 24.27
C THR A 88 -14.82 -3.61 24.77
N ALA A 89 -14.05 -3.05 23.84
CA ALA A 89 -13.01 -2.08 24.17
C ALA A 89 -13.64 -0.85 24.83
N LYS A 90 -12.95 -0.32 25.85
CA LYS A 90 -13.32 0.92 26.55
C LYS A 90 -13.41 2.09 25.57
N ASP A 91 -14.18 3.11 25.94
CA ASP A 91 -14.21 4.37 25.20
C ASP A 91 -12.81 4.96 25.10
N GLY A 92 -12.47 5.48 23.91
CA GLY A 92 -11.13 5.96 23.62
C GLY A 92 -10.12 4.86 23.24
N ASN A 93 -10.47 3.57 23.32
CA ASN A 93 -9.60 2.48 22.88
C ASN A 93 -9.98 1.92 21.50
N ALA A 94 -9.06 1.16 20.92
CA ALA A 94 -9.32 0.30 19.78
C ALA A 94 -8.64 -1.06 19.95
N LEU A 95 -9.20 -2.07 19.30
CA LEU A 95 -8.61 -3.40 19.24
C LEU A 95 -7.60 -3.48 18.11
N ILE A 96 -6.36 -3.82 18.44
CA ILE A 96 -5.33 -4.16 17.47
C ILE A 96 -5.09 -5.66 17.43
N VAL A 97 -4.62 -6.17 16.30
CA VAL A 97 -4.18 -7.56 16.12
C VAL A 97 -2.72 -7.56 15.71
N THR A 98 -1.88 -8.37 16.35
CA THR A 98 -0.43 -8.44 16.07
C THR A 98 0.10 -9.84 16.29
N ASN A 99 1.21 -10.21 15.64
CA ASN A 99 1.92 -11.46 15.95
C ASN A 99 2.83 -11.31 17.18
N GLU A 100 2.94 -10.11 17.72
CA GLU A 100 3.78 -9.83 18.89
C GLU A 100 3.16 -10.39 20.16
N ASN A 101 3.83 -11.35 20.80
CA ASN A 101 3.51 -11.76 22.15
C ASN A 101 4.26 -10.88 23.17
N LEU A 102 3.52 -10.09 23.95
CA LEU A 102 4.11 -9.26 25.01
C LEU A 102 4.62 -10.06 26.22
N HIS A 103 4.29 -11.37 26.30
CA HIS A 103 4.65 -12.25 27.42
C HIS A 103 4.26 -11.64 28.78
N LEU A 104 3.01 -11.18 28.87
CA LEU A 104 2.51 -10.52 30.08
C LEU A 104 2.46 -11.52 31.25
N PRO A 105 2.99 -11.16 32.43
CA PRO A 105 2.81 -11.94 33.65
C PRO A 105 1.33 -12.16 33.98
N TYR A 106 1.04 -13.23 34.74
CA TYR A 106 -0.31 -13.46 35.24
C TYR A 106 -0.79 -12.26 36.05
N ARG A 107 -1.97 -11.72 35.71
CA ARG A 107 -2.55 -10.50 36.31
C ARG A 107 -1.66 -9.25 36.20
N TYR A 108 -0.83 -9.16 35.15
CA TYR A 108 -0.08 -7.94 34.85
C TYR A 108 -0.99 -6.70 34.86
N ARG A 109 -0.55 -5.64 35.53
CA ARG A 109 -1.25 -4.36 35.60
C ARG A 109 -0.38 -3.32 34.90
N PRO A 110 -0.75 -2.88 33.69
CA PRO A 110 0.02 -1.87 32.99
C PRO A 110 -0.05 -0.53 33.74
N THR A 111 0.98 0.28 33.51
CA THR A 111 1.09 1.63 34.07
C THR A 111 -0.07 2.51 33.59
N ASP A 112 -0.38 2.44 32.30
CA ASP A 112 -1.62 2.98 31.73
C ASP A 112 -2.74 1.93 31.86
N LYS A 113 -3.69 2.16 32.77
CA LYS A 113 -4.82 1.25 33.05
C LYS A 113 -5.81 1.08 31.88
N ALA A 114 -5.65 1.86 30.81
CA ALA A 114 -6.42 1.68 29.59
C ALA A 114 -5.81 0.64 28.65
N LEU A 115 -4.57 0.18 28.86
CA LEU A 115 -3.98 -0.92 28.09
C LEU A 115 -4.50 -2.27 28.60
N GLU A 116 -4.96 -3.14 27.70
CA GLU A 116 -5.43 -4.47 28.09
C GLU A 116 -5.06 -5.54 27.07
N TYR A 117 -4.68 -6.71 27.56
CA TYR A 117 -4.65 -7.93 26.75
C TYR A 117 -6.05 -8.52 26.69
N VAL A 118 -6.49 -8.87 25.48
CA VAL A 118 -7.87 -9.30 25.25
C VAL A 118 -7.93 -10.80 25.03
N ASP A 119 -7.20 -11.30 24.03
CA ASP A 119 -7.19 -12.72 23.66
C ASP A 119 -6.06 -13.02 22.66
N TYR A 120 -5.92 -14.28 22.26
CA TYR A 120 -5.15 -14.70 21.10
C TYR A 120 -6.00 -15.53 20.15
N ARG A 121 -5.58 -15.61 18.89
CA ARG A 121 -6.19 -16.46 17.86
C ARG A 121 -5.11 -17.23 17.13
N GLU A 122 -5.41 -18.48 16.80
CA GLU A 122 -4.56 -19.31 15.98
C GLU A 122 -5.29 -19.63 14.68
N THR A 123 -4.68 -19.32 13.55
CA THR A 123 -5.25 -19.56 12.23
C THR A 123 -4.14 -20.04 11.31
N ASN A 124 -4.30 -21.25 10.75
CA ASN A 124 -3.30 -21.89 9.89
C ASN A 124 -1.90 -21.95 10.52
N GLY A 125 -1.82 -22.27 11.81
CA GLY A 125 -0.56 -22.33 12.58
C GLY A 125 0.05 -20.96 12.91
N VAL A 126 -0.56 -19.85 12.50
CA VAL A 126 -0.12 -18.50 12.86
C VAL A 126 -0.89 -18.03 14.08
N ARG A 127 -0.16 -17.75 15.17
CA ARG A 127 -0.71 -17.17 16.39
C ARG A 127 -0.67 -15.65 16.33
N THR A 128 -1.83 -15.04 16.52
CA THR A 128 -2.03 -13.59 16.62
C THR A 128 -2.57 -13.25 18.01
N PHE A 129 -2.18 -12.11 18.54
CA PHE A 129 -2.58 -11.58 19.82
C PHE A 129 -3.41 -10.32 19.63
N ILE A 130 -4.40 -10.14 20.48
CA ILE A 130 -5.35 -9.03 20.44
C ILE A 130 -5.15 -8.19 21.69
N TYR A 131 -4.89 -6.89 21.48
CA TYR A 131 -4.72 -5.91 22.55
C TYR A 131 -5.73 -4.78 22.38
N SER A 132 -6.26 -4.28 23.49
CA SER A 132 -7.04 -3.05 23.58
C SER A 132 -6.07 -1.92 23.91
N ILE A 133 -5.92 -0.98 22.98
CA ILE A 133 -4.93 0.10 23.04
C ILE A 133 -5.64 1.46 22.94
N PRO A 134 -5.29 2.44 23.79
CA PRO A 134 -5.78 3.82 23.66
C PRO A 134 -5.46 4.42 22.29
N LYS A 135 -6.45 5.08 21.70
CA LYS A 135 -6.34 5.74 20.38
C LYS A 135 -5.29 6.85 20.34
N LYS A 136 -4.88 7.40 21.49
CA LYS A 136 -3.77 8.36 21.62
C LYS A 136 -2.42 7.76 21.19
N TYR A 137 -2.27 6.44 21.27
CA TYR A 137 -1.04 5.73 20.84
C TYR A 137 -1.12 5.20 19.41
N LEU A 138 -2.25 5.40 18.73
CA LEU A 138 -2.53 4.83 17.42
C LEU A 138 -2.56 5.93 16.37
N TYR A 139 -1.69 5.81 15.38
CA TYR A 139 -1.54 6.76 14.29
C TYR A 139 -2.01 6.11 13.00
N LYS A 140 -2.77 6.85 12.18
CA LYS A 140 -3.25 6.30 10.91
C LYS A 140 -2.09 6.11 9.96
N THR A 141 -2.04 4.95 9.31
CA THR A 141 -1.09 4.74 8.20
C THR A 141 -1.71 5.24 6.91
N LYS A 142 -0.99 6.07 6.16
CA LYS A 142 -1.36 6.38 4.78
C LYS A 142 -0.97 5.21 3.90
N GLN A 143 -1.94 4.65 3.19
CA GLN A 143 -1.66 3.65 2.18
C GLN A 143 -1.45 4.28 0.82
N THR A 144 -0.67 3.56 0.04
CA THR A 144 -0.44 3.84 -1.36
C THR A 144 -1.05 2.72 -2.20
N ALA A 145 -1.22 3.02 -3.48
CA ALA A 145 -1.59 2.05 -4.50
C ALA A 145 -0.66 2.23 -5.70
N LEU A 146 -0.25 1.10 -6.29
CA LEU A 146 0.22 1.09 -7.67
C LEU A 146 -1.00 1.06 -8.59
N VAL A 147 -1.09 2.05 -9.46
CA VAL A 147 -2.25 2.27 -10.30
C VAL A 147 -1.83 2.36 -11.76
N LEU A 148 -2.55 1.62 -12.59
CA LEU A 148 -2.48 1.73 -14.03
C LEU A 148 -3.43 2.83 -14.51
N ALA A 149 -2.92 3.77 -15.29
CA ALA A 149 -3.65 4.92 -15.83
C ALA A 149 -3.36 5.11 -17.33
N GLN A 150 -4.35 5.60 -18.08
CA GLN A 150 -4.17 6.03 -19.47
C GLN A 150 -3.62 7.45 -19.58
N ASN A 151 -3.90 8.28 -18.58
CA ASN A 151 -3.55 9.70 -18.57
C ASN A 151 -2.54 10.01 -17.48
N THR A 152 -1.86 11.15 -17.61
CA THR A 152 -0.95 11.66 -16.60
C THR A 152 -1.68 12.02 -15.31
N LYS A 153 -1.00 11.87 -14.17
CA LYS A 153 -1.52 12.26 -12.86
C LYS A 153 -0.73 13.42 -12.30
N ARG A 154 -1.43 14.43 -11.77
CA ARG A 154 -0.82 15.60 -11.14
C ARG A 154 -0.17 15.27 -9.78
N SER A 155 -0.80 14.37 -9.03
CA SER A 155 -0.38 13.97 -7.67
C SER A 155 0.04 12.51 -7.70
N HIS A 156 1.32 12.25 -7.41
CA HIS A 156 1.92 10.92 -7.35
C HIS A 156 3.28 10.94 -6.63
N TYR A 157 3.65 9.80 -6.06
CA TYR A 157 4.91 9.54 -5.37
C TYR A 157 5.95 8.90 -6.31
N GLY A 158 5.87 9.22 -7.60
CA GLY A 158 6.67 8.63 -8.66
C GLY A 158 5.90 7.60 -9.49
N GLY A 159 6.54 7.10 -10.54
CA GLY A 159 5.92 6.14 -11.43
C GLY A 159 6.75 5.80 -12.65
N LEU A 160 6.08 5.20 -13.62
CA LEU A 160 6.68 4.72 -14.84
C LEU A 160 5.72 4.91 -16.01
N LYS A 161 6.22 5.48 -17.11
CA LYS A 161 5.54 5.46 -18.41
C LYS A 161 6.09 4.30 -19.24
N LEU A 162 5.18 3.53 -19.83
CA LEU A 162 5.51 2.41 -20.71
C LEU A 162 4.82 2.55 -22.06
N MET A 163 5.54 2.22 -23.13
CA MET A 163 4.98 1.97 -24.46
C MET A 163 4.61 0.49 -24.58
N LEU A 164 3.38 0.21 -24.98
CA LEU A 164 2.90 -1.13 -25.26
C LEU A 164 3.22 -1.52 -26.72
N THR A 165 3.27 -2.81 -26.99
CA THR A 165 3.53 -3.35 -28.33
C THR A 165 2.44 -3.04 -29.36
N ASN A 166 1.26 -2.58 -28.90
CA ASN A 166 0.17 -2.11 -29.75
C ASN A 166 0.21 -0.59 -30.04
N GLY A 167 1.29 0.10 -29.68
CA GLY A 167 1.44 1.54 -29.93
C GLY A 167 0.78 2.47 -28.91
N HIS A 168 0.05 1.95 -27.93
CA HIS A 168 -0.52 2.75 -26.85
C HIS A 168 0.51 2.97 -25.74
N SER A 169 0.46 4.14 -25.09
CA SER A 169 1.24 4.40 -23.88
C SER A 169 0.36 4.29 -22.64
N ILE A 170 0.93 3.79 -21.56
CA ILE A 170 0.29 3.72 -20.25
C ILE A 170 1.21 4.30 -19.18
N TYR A 171 0.60 4.59 -18.04
CA TYR A 171 1.30 5.07 -16.86
C TYR A 171 1.03 4.16 -15.67
N LEU A 172 2.09 3.81 -14.96
CA LEU A 172 2.07 3.13 -13.67
C LEU A 172 2.45 4.16 -12.62
N TYR A 173 1.48 4.66 -11.86
CA TYR A 173 1.70 5.65 -10.82
C TYR A 173 1.61 5.03 -9.43
N ILE A 174 2.46 5.52 -8.54
CA ILE A 174 2.35 5.28 -7.11
C ILE A 174 1.56 6.45 -6.52
N VAL A 175 0.36 6.20 -5.99
CA VAL A 175 -0.54 7.26 -5.50
C VAL A 175 -1.05 6.96 -4.11
N SER A 176 -1.51 7.98 -3.39
CA SER A 176 -2.26 7.78 -2.15
C SER A 176 -3.54 7.00 -2.42
N LEU A 177 -3.84 6.00 -1.60
CA LEU A 177 -5.05 5.18 -1.74
C LEU A 177 -6.33 6.02 -1.63
N GLY A 178 -6.32 7.08 -0.83
CA GLY A 178 -7.45 8.03 -0.73
C GLY A 178 -7.74 8.77 -2.04
N ASN A 179 -6.76 8.85 -2.94
CA ASN A 179 -6.87 9.50 -4.24
C ASN A 179 -7.28 8.53 -5.35
N VAL A 180 -7.42 7.23 -5.04
CA VAL A 180 -7.86 6.23 -6.03
C VAL A 180 -9.38 6.28 -6.14
N ARG A 181 -9.87 7.09 -7.08
CA ARG A 181 -11.26 7.01 -7.54
C ARG A 181 -11.31 6.10 -8.76
N GLU A 182 -12.04 4.99 -8.68
CA GLU A 182 -12.26 4.06 -9.81
C GLU A 182 -12.89 4.76 -11.04
N ARG A 183 -13.56 5.90 -10.82
CA ARG A 183 -14.24 6.69 -11.85
C ARG A 183 -13.32 7.42 -12.84
N GLU A 184 -12.02 7.50 -12.57
CA GLU A 184 -11.04 8.23 -13.43
C GLU A 184 -10.37 7.36 -14.50
N GLY A 185 -10.88 6.15 -14.77
CA GLY A 185 -10.22 5.23 -15.70
C GLY A 185 -8.87 4.76 -15.14
N ASN A 186 -8.79 4.57 -13.83
CA ASN A 186 -7.63 4.04 -13.12
C ASN A 186 -7.89 2.59 -12.73
N VAL A 187 -6.91 1.71 -12.89
CA VAL A 187 -6.99 0.32 -12.43
C VAL A 187 -5.99 0.12 -11.28
N PRO A 188 -6.46 0.00 -10.02
CA PRO A 188 -5.57 -0.28 -8.91
C PRO A 188 -5.06 -1.72 -9.02
N LEU A 189 -3.75 -1.88 -9.00
CA LEU A 189 -3.09 -3.18 -9.18
C LEU A 189 -2.77 -3.82 -7.82
N ILE A 190 -2.17 -3.06 -6.90
CA ILE A 190 -1.80 -3.53 -5.57
C ILE A 190 -1.70 -2.37 -4.58
N THR A 191 -2.01 -2.63 -3.31
CA THR A 191 -1.95 -1.65 -2.20
C THR A 191 -0.95 -2.08 -1.15
N LYS A 192 -0.24 -1.11 -0.56
CA LYS A 192 0.62 -1.36 0.60
C LYS A 192 0.83 -0.13 1.48
N THR A 193 1.56 -0.35 2.56
CA THR A 193 2.11 0.70 3.42
C THR A 193 3.53 0.99 2.93
N GLY A 194 3.90 2.26 2.72
CA GLY A 194 5.15 2.64 2.02
C GLY A 194 4.91 3.10 0.58
N ASN A 195 5.89 3.72 -0.06
CA ASN A 195 5.84 4.16 -1.46
C ASN A 195 6.86 3.45 -2.36
N ASP A 196 7.78 2.65 -1.84
CA ASP A 196 8.70 1.87 -2.66
C ASP A 196 7.98 0.68 -3.28
N TYR A 197 7.67 0.71 -4.58
CA TYR A 197 7.04 -0.38 -5.34
C TYR A 197 8.00 -1.12 -6.29
N SER A 198 9.32 -1.03 -6.07
CA SER A 198 10.34 -1.61 -6.95
C SER A 198 10.09 -3.09 -7.29
N VAL A 199 9.84 -3.91 -6.27
CA VAL A 199 9.59 -5.36 -6.43
C VAL A 199 8.32 -5.64 -7.23
N GLU A 200 7.22 -4.94 -6.95
CA GLU A 200 5.98 -5.12 -7.68
C GLU A 200 6.10 -4.61 -9.12
N LEU A 201 6.75 -3.47 -9.34
CA LEU A 201 7.01 -2.97 -10.69
C LEU A 201 7.86 -3.94 -11.49
N GLN A 202 8.89 -4.54 -10.90
CA GLN A 202 9.70 -5.56 -11.55
C GLN A 202 8.84 -6.78 -11.92
N LYS A 203 8.09 -7.34 -10.97
CA LYS A 203 7.22 -8.50 -11.21
C LYS A 203 6.18 -8.25 -12.31
N LEU A 204 5.60 -7.05 -12.34
CA LEU A 204 4.64 -6.66 -13.37
C LEU A 204 5.29 -6.55 -14.75
N GLN A 205 6.47 -5.93 -14.83
CA GLN A 205 7.21 -5.78 -16.08
C GLN A 205 7.65 -7.13 -16.63
N GLU A 206 8.20 -8.02 -15.80
CA GLU A 206 8.55 -9.40 -16.20
C GLU A 206 7.33 -10.16 -16.75
N TYR A 207 6.20 -10.06 -16.06
CA TYR A 207 4.95 -10.69 -16.49
C TYR A 207 4.44 -10.15 -17.83
N TRP A 208 4.52 -8.84 -18.05
CA TRP A 208 4.11 -8.23 -19.32
C TRP A 208 5.10 -8.50 -20.46
N LEU A 209 6.40 -8.56 -20.16
CA LEU A 209 7.44 -8.90 -21.13
C LEU A 209 7.25 -10.33 -21.65
N GLN A 210 7.04 -11.29 -20.75
CA GLN A 210 6.79 -12.70 -21.13
C GLN A 210 5.55 -12.88 -22.00
N ARG A 211 4.58 -11.96 -21.91
CA ARG A 211 3.34 -11.98 -22.69
C ARG A 211 3.41 -11.14 -23.97
N GLY A 212 4.55 -10.53 -24.27
CA GLY A 212 4.71 -9.65 -25.43
C GLY A 212 3.85 -8.38 -25.37
N ILE A 213 3.47 -7.95 -24.17
CA ILE A 213 2.65 -6.73 -23.96
C ILE A 213 3.53 -5.47 -24.02
N ILE A 214 4.78 -5.59 -23.55
CA ILE A 214 5.79 -4.53 -23.58
C ILE A 214 7.06 -5.02 -24.28
N PHE A 215 7.87 -4.08 -24.75
CA PHE A 215 9.16 -4.37 -25.37
C PHE A 215 10.25 -4.66 -24.30
N PRO A 216 11.28 -5.46 -24.64
CA PRO A 216 12.49 -5.54 -23.83
C PRO A 216 13.17 -4.16 -23.73
N LYS A 217 13.51 -3.73 -22.52
CA LYS A 217 14.04 -2.37 -22.26
C LYS A 217 15.29 -2.07 -23.09
N ASN A 218 16.23 -3.01 -23.16
CA ASN A 218 17.50 -2.89 -23.86
C ASN A 218 17.37 -2.73 -25.38
N VAL A 219 16.26 -3.19 -25.98
CA VAL A 219 16.04 -3.08 -27.44
C VAL A 219 15.62 -1.67 -27.84
N LEU A 220 15.08 -0.89 -26.90
CA LEU A 220 14.61 0.48 -27.14
C LEU A 220 15.51 1.54 -26.48
N GLU A 221 16.69 1.13 -26.02
CA GLU A 221 17.70 1.99 -25.43
C GLU A 221 18.47 2.72 -26.53
N LEU A 222 18.70 4.01 -26.32
CA LEU A 222 19.43 4.88 -27.23
C LEU A 222 20.77 5.22 -26.61
N GLU A 223 21.84 5.21 -27.40
CA GLU A 223 23.15 5.66 -26.94
C GLU A 223 23.18 7.18 -26.75
N THR A 224 22.42 7.89 -27.60
CA THR A 224 22.28 9.34 -27.57
C THR A 224 20.84 9.71 -27.22
N PRO A 225 20.59 10.61 -26.25
CA PRO A 225 19.23 11.03 -25.92
C PRO A 225 18.47 11.59 -27.13
N TYR A 226 17.21 11.17 -27.28
CA TYR A 226 16.30 11.74 -28.27
C TYR A 226 15.20 12.54 -27.58
N GLY A 227 15.37 13.86 -27.55
CA GLY A 227 14.55 14.75 -26.72
C GLY A 227 14.97 14.63 -25.25
N ASP A 228 14.03 14.25 -24.38
CA ASP A 228 14.24 14.10 -22.94
C ASP A 228 14.34 12.63 -22.49
N SER A 229 14.57 11.70 -23.43
CA SER A 229 14.61 10.27 -23.14
C SER A 229 15.79 9.56 -23.79
N THR A 230 16.37 8.62 -23.04
CA THR A 230 17.34 7.63 -23.52
C THR A 230 16.69 6.27 -23.81
N ASN A 231 15.37 6.16 -23.65
CA ASN A 231 14.63 4.96 -23.99
C ASN A 231 13.26 5.29 -24.60
N LEU A 232 12.90 4.65 -25.72
CA LEU A 232 11.67 4.98 -26.45
C LEU A 232 10.41 4.34 -25.85
N GLY A 233 10.57 3.24 -25.12
CA GLY A 233 9.46 2.49 -24.54
C GLY A 233 9.31 2.64 -23.02
N TYR A 234 10.26 3.28 -22.36
CA TYR A 234 10.36 3.33 -20.91
C TYR A 234 10.78 4.72 -20.44
N LYS A 235 10.03 5.32 -19.51
CA LYS A 235 10.42 6.58 -18.87
C LYS A 235 10.03 6.59 -17.39
N VAL A 236 11.03 6.74 -16.52
CA VAL A 236 10.80 6.94 -15.09
C VAL A 236 10.15 8.30 -14.87
N LEU A 237 9.17 8.35 -13.96
CA LEU A 237 8.47 9.56 -13.59
C LEU A 237 8.87 9.90 -12.15
N GLU A 238 9.47 11.06 -11.97
CA GLU A 238 9.87 11.58 -10.68
C GLU A 238 8.64 11.82 -9.79
N ALA A 239 8.86 11.74 -8.47
CA ALA A 239 7.82 12.07 -7.51
C ALA A 239 7.51 13.57 -7.55
N VAL A 240 6.21 13.90 -7.49
CA VAL A 240 5.74 15.29 -7.35
C VAL A 240 5.40 15.60 -5.88
N GLU A 241 5.21 14.56 -5.08
CA GLU A 241 4.91 14.65 -3.65
C GLU A 241 5.83 13.74 -2.85
N ASP A 242 6.18 14.17 -1.65
CA ASP A 242 6.86 13.32 -0.67
C ASP A 242 5.88 12.43 0.08
N TYR A 243 6.23 11.17 0.24
CA TYR A 243 5.41 10.23 0.97
C TYR A 243 5.65 10.32 2.48
N VAL A 244 4.64 10.82 3.21
CA VAL A 244 4.59 10.75 4.67
C VAL A 244 3.62 9.65 5.09
N GLY A 245 4.16 8.48 5.42
CA GLY A 245 3.37 7.25 5.60
C GLY A 245 2.60 7.11 6.90
N ILE A 246 2.95 7.91 7.91
CA ILE A 246 2.30 7.91 9.22
C ILE A 246 1.72 9.30 9.45
N ASP A 247 0.52 9.33 9.99
CA ASP A 247 -0.10 10.56 10.47
C ASP A 247 0.75 11.25 11.54
N GLU A 248 0.84 12.57 11.49
CA GLU A 248 1.49 13.34 12.55
C GLU A 248 0.67 13.27 13.85
N PHE A 249 -0.65 13.25 13.71
CA PHE A 249 -1.60 13.24 14.82
C PHE A 249 -2.17 11.85 15.06
N SER A 250 -2.28 11.49 16.33
CA SER A 250 -2.97 10.28 16.76
C SER A 250 -4.45 10.31 16.36
N ILE A 251 -5.11 9.15 16.42
CA ILE A 251 -6.54 9.05 16.13
C ILE A 251 -7.36 9.95 17.07
N THR A 252 -6.94 10.11 18.33
CA THR A 252 -7.59 10.98 19.31
C THR A 252 -7.46 12.45 18.92
N GLU A 253 -6.23 12.94 18.70
CA GLU A 253 -5.97 14.34 18.33
C GLU A 253 -6.70 14.74 17.04
N ARG A 254 -6.73 13.85 16.04
CA ARG A 254 -7.52 14.09 14.82
C ARG A 254 -9.02 14.22 15.05
N ALA A 255 -9.57 13.46 15.98
CA ALA A 255 -10.99 13.55 16.31
C ALA A 255 -11.30 14.90 16.97
N GLU A 256 -10.44 15.35 17.87
CA GLU A 256 -10.55 16.65 18.54
C GLU A 256 -10.42 17.83 17.57
N MET A 257 -9.45 17.79 16.64
CA MET A 257 -9.29 18.83 15.62
C MET A 257 -10.51 18.95 14.72
N LYS A 258 -11.08 17.83 14.30
CA LYS A 258 -12.31 17.83 13.49
C LYS A 258 -13.51 18.38 14.25
N ALA A 259 -13.64 18.04 15.54
CA ALA A 259 -14.70 18.58 16.37
C ALA A 259 -14.59 20.11 16.49
N ARG A 260 -13.37 20.64 16.67
CA ARG A 260 -13.13 22.10 16.75
C ARG A 260 -13.39 22.85 15.45
N GLN A 261 -13.19 22.22 14.29
CA GLN A 261 -13.45 22.84 12.98
C GLN A 261 -14.94 22.80 12.57
N ALA A 262 -15.77 22.04 13.28
CA ALA A 262 -17.20 21.91 13.01
C ALA A 262 -18.06 22.93 13.78
N TYR A 263 -17.42 23.76 14.62
CA TYR A 263 -18.00 24.89 15.34
C TYR A 263 -17.39 26.19 14.81
#